data_AF-A0A8X6JD23-F1
#
_entry.id   AF-A0A8X6JD23-F1
#
_cell.length_a   1.000
_cell.length_b   1.000
_cell.length_c   1.000
_cell.angle_alpha   90.00
_cell.angle_beta   90.00
_cell.angle_gamma   90.00
#
_symmetry.space_group_name_H-M   'P 1'
#
loop_
_entity.id
_entity.type
_entity.pdbx_description
1 polymer ?
#
loop_
_entity_poly.entity_id
_entity_poly.type
_entity_poly.pdbx_seq_one_letter_code
_entity_poly.pdbx_strand_id
1 'polypeptide(L)'
;MNLAKDELIDLKTKSLLKMDFDSKTLGEFWSYLREAYPLLVKRAMAAIIPFATVYICEAGFSTLVTIKTKHRNRLNAEHDMRVALSKTIPQFNLLIKEKQQQPSH
;
A
#
# COMPACT_ATOMS: atom_id res chain seq x y z
N MET A 1 -20.06 14.42 -26.39
CA MET A 1 -19.25 15.11 -25.37
C MET A 1 -18.83 14.07 -24.33
N ASN A 2 -17.53 13.87 -24.08
CA ASN A 2 -17.08 12.83 -23.14
C ASN A 2 -16.85 13.49 -21.79
N LEU A 3 -17.87 13.45 -20.94
CA LEU A 3 -17.93 14.17 -19.66
C LEU A 3 -16.64 14.07 -18.83
N ALA A 4 -16.01 12.89 -18.76
CA ALA A 4 -14.77 12.72 -18.00
C ALA A 4 -13.53 13.33 -18.68
N LYS A 5 -13.52 13.48 -20.01
CA LYS A 5 -12.46 14.22 -20.71
C LYS A 5 -12.58 15.71 -20.43
N ASP A 6 -13.81 16.22 -20.40
CA ASP A 6 -14.07 17.63 -20.10
C ASP A 6 -13.73 17.96 -18.62
N GLU A 7 -14.08 17.06 -17.69
CA GLU A 7 -13.67 17.13 -16.28
C GLU A 7 -12.13 17.13 -16.12
N LEU A 8 -11.43 16.29 -16.89
CA LEU A 8 -9.96 16.24 -16.84
C LEU A 8 -9.32 17.52 -17.39
N ILE A 9 -9.91 18.13 -18.43
CA ILE A 9 -9.45 19.40 -18.98
C ILE A 9 -9.64 20.51 -17.94
N ASP A 10 -10.81 20.61 -17.32
CA ASP A 10 -11.10 21.57 -16.23
C ASP A 10 -10.18 21.37 -15.02
N LEU A 11 -9.88 20.13 -14.65
CA LEU A 11 -8.94 19.85 -13.57
C LEU A 11 -7.52 20.35 -13.90
N LYS A 12 -7.07 20.16 -15.15
CA LYS A 12 -5.72 20.55 -15.58
C LYS A 12 -5.54 22.07 -15.67
N THR A 13 -6.60 22.82 -15.94
CA THR A 13 -6.54 24.29 -16.03
C THR A 13 -6.47 24.94 -14.64
N LYS A 14 -6.86 24.23 -13.57
CA LYS A 14 -6.82 24.75 -12.19
C LYS A 14 -5.42 24.61 -11.58
N SER A 15 -4.70 25.74 -11.55
CA SER A 15 -3.37 25.87 -10.94
C SER A 15 -3.28 25.31 -9.50
N LEU A 16 -4.30 25.57 -8.66
CA LEU A 16 -4.36 25.06 -7.28
C LEU A 16 -4.35 23.52 -7.23
N LEU A 17 -5.12 22.86 -8.11
CA LEU A 17 -5.18 21.40 -8.14
C LEU A 17 -3.87 20.77 -8.61
N LYS A 18 -3.10 21.49 -9.44
CA LYS A 18 -1.75 21.05 -9.80
C LYS A 18 -0.82 21.07 -8.58
N MET A 19 -0.85 22.14 -7.78
CA MET A 19 -0.07 22.19 -6.54
C MET A 19 -0.51 21.12 -5.52
N ASP A 20 -1.82 20.85 -5.46
CA ASP A 20 -2.34 19.76 -4.63
C ASP A 20 -1.85 18.38 -5.10
N PHE A 21 -1.76 18.16 -6.42
CA PHE A 21 -1.23 16.93 -6.98
C PHE A 21 0.25 16.72 -6.62
N ASP A 22 1.06 17.79 -6.69
CA ASP A 22 2.49 17.71 -6.40
C ASP A 22 2.80 17.57 -4.91
N SER A 23 1.87 17.97 -4.03
CA SER A 23 2.04 17.96 -2.56
C SER A 23 1.42 16.76 -1.85
N LYS A 24 0.44 16.08 -2.46
CA LYS A 24 -0.30 14.96 -1.85
C LYS A 24 0.13 13.63 -2.44
N THR A 25 -0.09 12.55 -1.69
CA THR A 25 -0.01 11.23 -2.29
C THR A 25 -1.12 11.04 -3.33
N LEU A 26 -0.90 10.12 -4.28
CA LEU A 26 -1.88 9.83 -5.33
C LEU A 26 -3.27 9.47 -4.75
N GLY A 27 -3.29 8.69 -3.65
CA GLY A 27 -4.55 8.30 -3.00
C GLY A 27 -5.26 9.47 -2.32
N GLU A 28 -4.52 10.36 -1.65
CA GLU A 28 -5.08 11.54 -0.99
C GLU A 28 -5.63 12.53 -2.02
N PHE A 29 -4.90 12.75 -3.12
CA PHE A 29 -5.32 13.63 -4.19
C PHE A 29 -6.65 13.20 -4.81
N TRP A 30 -6.78 11.93 -5.23
CA TRP A 30 -8.02 11.45 -5.83
C TRP A 30 -9.17 11.34 -4.82
N SER A 31 -8.87 11.13 -3.54
CA SER A 31 -9.89 11.14 -2.47
C SER A 31 -10.44 12.55 -2.22
N TYR A 32 -9.57 13.57 -2.24
CA TYR A 32 -9.96 14.98 -2.10
C TYR A 32 -10.94 15.42 -3.21
N LEU A 33 -10.76 14.92 -4.43
CA LEU A 33 -11.57 15.28 -5.59
C LEU A 33 -12.88 14.50 -5.72
N ARG A 34 -13.15 13.55 -4.81
CA ARG A 34 -14.23 12.56 -4.95
C ARG A 34 -15.61 13.18 -5.08
N GLU A 35 -15.88 14.28 -4.37
CA GLU A 35 -17.17 14.97 -4.42
C GLU A 35 -17.31 15.85 -5.66
N ALA A 36 -16.23 16.56 -6.04
CA ALA A 36 -16.25 17.51 -7.16
C ALA A 36 -16.17 16.83 -8.54
N TYR A 37 -15.46 15.70 -8.64
CA TYR A 37 -15.21 14.98 -9.90
C TYR A 37 -15.42 13.45 -9.75
N PRO A 38 -16.62 12.99 -9.36
CA PRO A 38 -16.86 11.60 -8.99
C PRO A 38 -16.60 10.63 -10.15
N LEU A 39 -16.93 11.01 -11.39
CA LEU A 39 -16.72 10.16 -12.57
C LEU A 39 -15.23 10.06 -12.93
N LEU A 40 -14.52 11.19 -12.92
CA LEU A 40 -13.07 11.22 -13.14
C LEU A 40 -12.32 10.39 -12.08
N VAL A 41 -12.64 10.58 -10.80
CA VAL A 41 -12.03 9.81 -9.69
C VAL A 41 -12.30 8.33 -9.86
N LYS A 42 -13.52 7.93 -10.21
CA LYS A 42 -13.85 6.52 -10.49
C LYS A 42 -12.95 5.93 -11.59
N ARG A 43 -12.73 6.67 -12.69
CA ARG A 43 -11.87 6.21 -13.79
C ARG A 43 -10.40 6.15 -13.39
N ALA A 44 -9.90 7.16 -12.68
CA ALA A 44 -8.53 7.19 -12.18
C ALA A 44 -8.27 6.01 -11.23
N MET A 45 -9.16 5.78 -10.27
CA MET A 45 -9.03 4.66 -9.33
C MET A 45 -9.10 3.30 -10.01
N ALA A 46 -9.97 3.14 -11.02
CA ALA A 46 -10.03 1.90 -11.81
C ALA A 46 -8.71 1.60 -12.54
N ALA A 47 -7.96 2.63 -12.93
CA ALA A 47 -6.62 2.46 -13.51
C ALA A 47 -5.55 2.21 -12.44
N ILE A 48 -5.61 2.88 -11.28
CA ILE A 48 -4.57 2.83 -10.23
C ILE A 48 -4.64 1.55 -9.39
N ILE A 49 -5.85 1.09 -9.03
CA ILE A 49 -6.06 -0.04 -8.12
C ILE A 49 -5.34 -1.31 -8.63
N PRO A 50 -5.49 -1.74 -9.90
CA PRO A 50 -4.83 -2.94 -10.40
C PRO A 50 -3.32 -2.92 -10.21
N PHE A 51 -2.65 -1.77 -10.45
CA PHE A 51 -1.21 -1.64 -10.24
C PHE A 51 -0.82 -1.85 -8.78
N ALA A 52 -1.51 -1.18 -7.85
CA ALA A 52 -1.21 -1.31 -6.43
C ALA A 52 -1.44 -2.75 -5.94
N THR A 53 -2.54 -3.39 -6.35
CA THR A 53 -2.88 -4.74 -5.90
C THR A 53 -1.95 -5.80 -6.51
N VAL A 54 -1.64 -5.70 -7.81
CA VAL A 54 -0.72 -6.64 -8.47
C VAL A 54 0.66 -6.52 -7.84
N TYR A 55 1.18 -5.30 -7.68
CA TYR A 55 2.47 -5.08 -7.05
C TYR A 55 2.55 -5.66 -5.63
N ILE A 56 1.52 -5.42 -4.79
CA ILE A 56 1.49 -5.96 -3.42
C ILE A 56 1.46 -7.49 -3.44
N CYS A 57 0.68 -8.10 -4.34
CA CYS A 57 0.63 -9.55 -4.50
C CYS A 57 2.00 -10.12 -4.92
N GLU A 58 2.62 -9.54 -5.95
CA GLU A 58 3.93 -9.96 -6.45
C GLU A 58 5.02 -9.85 -5.37
N ALA A 59 5.06 -8.72 -4.65
CA ALA A 59 5.96 -8.53 -3.53
C ALA A 59 5.72 -9.55 -2.41
N GLY A 60 4.45 -9.85 -2.12
CA GLY A 60 4.06 -10.90 -1.17
C GLY A 60 4.57 -12.29 -1.57
N PHE A 61 4.37 -12.68 -2.82
CA PHE A 61 4.88 -13.96 -3.33
C PHE A 61 6.41 -14.03 -3.33
N SER A 62 7.09 -12.95 -3.72
CA SER A 62 8.56 -12.88 -3.66
C SER A 62 9.09 -13.05 -2.23
N THR A 63 8.40 -12.44 -1.26
CA THR A 63 8.71 -12.60 0.17
C THR A 63 8.54 -14.05 0.61
N LEU A 64 7.44 -14.71 0.22
CA LEU A 64 7.19 -16.12 0.53
C LEU A 64 8.28 -17.04 -0.03
N VAL A 65 8.67 -16.81 -1.29
CA VAL A 65 9.76 -17.57 -1.94
C VAL A 65 11.06 -17.38 -1.16
N THR A 66 11.36 -16.15 -0.74
CA THR A 66 12.56 -15.83 0.04
C THR A 66 12.57 -16.55 1.39
N ILE A 67 11.44 -16.54 2.11
CA ILE A 67 11.31 -17.23 3.41
C ILE A 67 11.52 -18.75 3.23
N LYS A 68 10.82 -19.36 2.28
CA LYS A 68 10.92 -20.81 2.04
C LYS A 68 12.29 -21.26 1.57
N THR A 69 12.97 -20.46 0.75
CA THR A 69 14.30 -20.82 0.21
C THR A 69 15.42 -20.64 1.22
N LYS A 70 15.35 -19.61 2.10
CA LYS A 70 16.36 -19.38 3.15
C LYS A 70 16.14 -20.21 4.41
N HIS A 71 14.90 -20.55 4.76
CA HIS A 71 14.56 -21.27 5.99
C HIS A 71 14.08 -22.69 5.69
N ARG A 72 14.85 -23.44 4.87
CA ARG A 72 14.55 -24.81 4.37
C ARG A 72 14.15 -25.86 5.43
N ASN A 73 14.25 -25.52 6.71
CA ASN A 73 13.95 -26.41 7.84
C ASN A 73 12.56 -26.18 8.46
N ARG A 74 11.78 -25.18 8.01
CA ARG A 74 10.42 -24.90 8.53
C ARG A 74 9.37 -25.00 7.43
N LEU A 75 8.41 -25.91 7.62
CA LEU A 75 7.29 -26.13 6.68
C LEU A 75 6.27 -24.98 6.71
N ASN A 76 6.08 -24.33 7.86
CA ASN A 76 5.10 -23.26 8.06
C ASN A 76 5.75 -21.87 8.00
N ALA A 77 5.41 -21.08 6.98
CA ALA A 77 5.88 -19.72 6.74
C ALA A 77 4.88 -18.64 7.19
N GLU A 78 3.72 -19.01 7.75
CA GLU A 78 2.62 -18.06 8.03
C GLU A 78 3.05 -16.94 8.99
N HIS A 79 3.75 -17.29 10.08
CA HIS A 79 4.19 -16.33 11.08
C HIS A 79 5.23 -15.36 10.49
N ASP A 80 6.19 -15.89 9.73
CA ASP A 80 7.24 -15.10 9.10
C ASP A 80 6.65 -14.17 8.03
N MET A 81 5.68 -14.66 7.24
CA MET A 81 4.94 -13.86 6.26
C MET A 81 4.14 -12.74 6.92
N ARG A 82 3.45 -13.04 8.03
CA ARG A 82 2.68 -12.05 8.79
C ARG A 82 3.58 -10.91 9.28
N VAL A 83 4.77 -11.24 9.78
CA VAL A 83 5.75 -10.23 10.20
C VAL A 83 6.31 -9.47 9.01
N ALA A 84 6.71 -10.15 7.93
CA ALA A 84 7.37 -9.55 6.77
C ALA A 84 6.46 -8.61 5.96
N LEU A 85 5.15 -8.90 5.90
CA LEU A 85 4.16 -8.07 5.19
C LEU A 85 3.51 -7.01 6.08
N SER A 86 3.77 -7.04 7.38
CA SER A 86 3.21 -6.07 8.33
C SER A 86 3.80 -4.68 8.10
N LYS A 87 2.94 -3.66 8.10
CA LYS A 87 3.35 -2.24 8.18
C LYS A 87 3.46 -1.74 9.62
N THR A 88 3.09 -2.57 10.59
CA THR A 88 3.11 -2.21 12.01
C THR A 88 4.54 -2.14 12.52
N ILE A 89 4.89 -1.04 13.17
CA ILE A 89 6.19 -0.87 13.81
C ILE A 89 6.23 -1.74 15.08
N PRO A 90 7.16 -2.71 15.19
CA PRO A 90 7.25 -3.56 16.36
C PRO A 90 7.70 -2.75 17.58
N GLN A 91 7.01 -2.91 18.70
CA GLN A 91 7.42 -2.34 19.99
C GLN A 91 8.51 -3.20 20.64
N PHE A 92 9.71 -3.23 20.05
CA PHE A 92 10.81 -4.10 20.51
C PHE A 92 11.15 -3.91 21.99
N ASN A 93 11.11 -2.69 22.51
CA ASN A 93 11.41 -2.40 23.91
C ASN A 93 10.45 -3.12 24.88
N LEU A 94 9.15 -3.16 24.54
CA LEU A 94 8.15 -3.89 25.32
C LEU A 94 8.39 -5.40 25.22
N LEU A 95 8.58 -5.90 24.00
CA LEU A 95 8.81 -7.32 23.74
C LEU A 95 10.05 -7.85 24.48
N ILE A 96 11.13 -7.07 24.52
CA ILE A 96 12.36 -7.43 25.23
C ILE A 96 12.12 -7.45 26.74
N LYS A 97 11.37 -6.47 27.28
CA LYS A 97 11.06 -6.36 28.71
C LYS A 97 10.18 -7.53 29.19
N GLU A 98 9.24 -7.97 28.38
CA GLU A 98 8.31 -9.06 28.70
C GLU A 98 8.86 -10.45 28.38
N LYS A 99 9.98 -10.55 27.66
CA LYS A 99 10.59 -11.83 27.31
C LYS A 99 11.12 -12.53 28.56
N GLN A 100 10.40 -13.57 28.99
CA GLN A 100 10.87 -14.44 30.06
C GLN A 100 12.10 -15.22 29.59
N GLN A 101 13.23 -15.08 30.30
CA GLN A 101 14.43 -15.84 29.99
C GLN A 101 14.17 -17.31 30.29
N GLN A 102 14.31 -18.17 29.27
CA GLN A 102 14.28 -19.61 29.49
C GLN A 102 15.72 -20.02 29.87
N PRO A 103 15.96 -20.46 31.11
CA PRO A 103 17.26 -20.97 31.48
C PRO A 103 17.55 -22.22 30.64
N SER A 104 18.72 -22.27 30.03
CA SER A 104 19.23 -23.45 29.35
C SER A 104 19.33 -24.61 30.34
N HIS A 105 19.00 -25.82 29.89
CA HIS A 105 19.11 -27.06 30.67
C HIS A 105 20.55 -27.59 30.71
#